data_AF-A0A3L5TQM6-F1
#
_entry.id   AF-A0A3L5TQM6-F1
#
_cell.length_a   1.000
_cell.length_b   1.000
_cell.length_c   1.000
_cell.angle_alpha   90.00
_cell.angle_beta   90.00
_cell.angle_gamma   90.00
#
_symmetry.space_group_name_H-M   'P 1'
#
loop_
_entity.id
_entity.type
_entity.pdbx_description
1 polymer ?
#
loop_
_entity_poly.entity_id
_entity_poly.type
_entity_poly.pdbx_seq_one_letter_code
_entity_poly.pdbx_strand_id
1 'polypeptide(L)'
;LYLKWCSSLPIIEHGRVQRFHYKPSIAQVICDDGYQLIGNMKLTCNNSKWSPVKLPYCKIIDNQPHADAGNDVVIHLPKNYVILNGNGSYDDNDDTITYHWWNKDPQRTLDLRVCYNVMLFESMIPSKGAVQWSVLL
;
A
#
# COMPACT_ATOMS: atom_id res chain seq x y z
N LEU A 1 -20.95 -1.18 -47.06
CA LEU A 1 -19.99 -1.67 -46.04
C LEU A 1 -20.44 -1.15 -44.67
N TYR A 2 -21.15 -1.98 -43.88
CA TYR A 2 -21.61 -1.58 -42.55
C TYR A 2 -20.44 -1.69 -41.56
N LEU A 3 -19.97 -0.55 -41.05
CA LEU A 3 -19.03 -0.52 -39.92
C LEU A 3 -19.69 -1.24 -38.74
N LYS A 4 -19.14 -2.38 -38.33
CA LYS A 4 -19.64 -3.19 -37.22
C LYS A 4 -19.18 -2.57 -35.90
N TRP A 5 -20.10 -1.90 -35.21
CA TRP A 5 -19.88 -1.26 -33.91
C TRP A 5 -19.85 -2.28 -32.77
N CYS A 6 -19.22 -1.91 -31.65
CA CYS A 6 -19.30 -2.68 -30.41
C CYS A 6 -20.45 -2.12 -29.57
N SER A 7 -21.57 -2.85 -29.57
CA SER A 7 -22.80 -2.45 -28.90
C SER A 7 -22.66 -2.49 -27.37
N SER A 8 -21.96 -3.49 -26.83
CA SER A 8 -21.65 -3.59 -25.40
C SER A 8 -20.26 -3.08 -25.08
N LEU A 9 -20.13 -2.45 -23.92
CA LEU A 9 -18.84 -2.14 -23.31
C LEU A 9 -18.33 -3.38 -22.55
N PRO A 10 -17.02 -3.63 -22.52
CA PRO A 10 -16.47 -4.66 -21.67
C PRO A 10 -16.73 -4.36 -20.20
N ILE A 11 -16.90 -5.42 -19.41
CA ILE A 11 -16.96 -5.31 -17.95
C ILE A 11 -15.53 -5.33 -17.43
N ILE A 12 -15.20 -4.35 -16.59
CA ILE A 12 -13.93 -4.25 -15.88
C ILE A 12 -14.29 -4.26 -14.40
N GLU A 13 -13.86 -5.29 -13.67
CA GLU A 13 -14.05 -5.35 -12.22
C GLU A 13 -13.34 -4.18 -11.54
N HIS A 14 -14.00 -3.56 -10.55
CA HIS A 14 -13.50 -2.38 -9.83
C HIS A 14 -13.16 -1.20 -10.76
N GLY A 15 -13.96 -1.02 -11.81
CA GLY A 15 -13.85 0.10 -12.70
C GLY A 15 -15.04 0.24 -13.65
N ARG A 16 -14.95 1.24 -14.51
CA ARG A 16 -15.94 1.53 -15.54
C ARG A 16 -15.29 1.90 -16.86
N VAL A 17 -16.00 1.61 -17.95
CA VAL A 17 -15.60 1.98 -19.31
C VAL A 17 -16.38 3.21 -19.74
N GLN A 18 -15.70 4.34 -19.94
CA GLN A 18 -16.32 5.56 -20.43
C GLN A 18 -16.11 5.69 -21.94
N ARG A 19 -17.20 5.88 -22.70
CA ARG A 19 -17.15 6.06 -24.15
C ARG A 19 -16.94 7.54 -24.49
N PHE A 20 -15.91 7.85 -25.28
CA PHE A 20 -15.53 9.23 -25.63
C PHE A 20 -15.98 9.63 -27.02
N HIS A 21 -15.91 8.70 -27.97
CA HIS A 21 -16.24 8.99 -29.36
C HIS A 21 -16.93 7.81 -30.01
N TYR A 22 -17.94 8.09 -30.84
CA TYR A 22 -18.72 7.05 -31.50
C TYR A 22 -18.05 6.57 -32.80
N LYS A 23 -17.27 7.42 -33.50
CA LYS A 23 -16.59 7.11 -34.78
C LYS A 23 -15.21 7.80 -34.95
N PRO A 24 -14.06 7.16 -34.66
CA PRO A 24 -13.88 5.79 -34.20
C PRO A 24 -14.50 5.56 -32.81
N SER A 25 -14.96 4.34 -32.56
CA SER A 25 -15.48 3.94 -31.24
C SER A 25 -14.32 3.78 -30.26
N ILE A 26 -14.05 4.86 -29.52
CA ILE A 26 -13.02 4.92 -28.49
C ILE A 26 -13.68 4.95 -27.12
N ALA A 27 -13.19 4.10 -26.23
CA ALA A 27 -13.53 4.14 -24.82
C ALA A 27 -12.26 4.18 -23.97
N GLN A 28 -12.36 4.67 -22.74
CA GLN A 28 -11.29 4.56 -21.77
C GLN A 28 -11.77 3.81 -20.54
N VAL A 29 -10.85 3.06 -19.95
CA VAL A 29 -11.05 2.40 -18.66
C VAL A 29 -10.66 3.35 -17.54
N ILE A 30 -11.55 3.47 -16.56
CA ILE A 30 -11.37 4.28 -15.36
C ILE A 30 -11.59 3.33 -14.18
N CYS A 31 -10.60 3.19 -13.31
CA CYS A 31 -10.73 2.38 -12.11
C CYS A 31 -11.47 3.13 -11.01
N ASP A 32 -12.07 2.38 -10.10
CA ASP A 32 -12.70 2.93 -8.90
C ASP A 32 -11.63 3.46 -7.92
N ASP A 33 -12.05 4.25 -6.94
CA ASP A 33 -11.13 4.78 -5.92
C ASP A 33 -10.44 3.63 -5.16
N GLY A 34 -9.13 3.76 -4.93
CA GLY A 34 -8.32 2.69 -4.34
C GLY A 34 -7.80 1.64 -5.33
N TYR A 35 -8.07 1.79 -6.64
CA TYR A 35 -7.57 0.89 -7.68
C TYR A 35 -6.68 1.59 -8.71
N GLN A 36 -5.60 0.91 -9.10
CA GLN A 36 -4.68 1.31 -10.15
C GLN A 36 -4.97 0.57 -11.46
N LEU A 37 -4.97 1.31 -12.57
CA LEU A 37 -5.11 0.74 -13.90
C LEU A 37 -3.81 0.03 -14.33
N ILE A 38 -3.92 -1.26 -14.65
CA ILE A 38 -2.84 -2.06 -15.23
C ILE A 38 -3.14 -2.33 -16.71
N GLY A 39 -2.30 -1.80 -17.60
CA GLY A 39 -2.41 -1.97 -19.05
C GLY A 39 -2.77 -0.68 -19.79
N ASN A 40 -3.31 -0.82 -21.01
CA ASN A 40 -3.67 0.33 -21.84
C ASN A 40 -5.05 0.87 -21.47
N MET A 41 -5.11 2.13 -21.04
CA MET A 41 -6.37 2.81 -20.71
C MET A 41 -7.34 2.91 -21.89
N LYS A 42 -6.84 2.99 -23.13
CA LYS A 42 -7.64 3.27 -24.32
C LYS A 42 -8.06 1.97 -25.00
N LEU A 43 -9.37 1.77 -25.10
CA LEU A 43 -9.99 0.71 -25.87
C LEU A 43 -10.44 1.25 -27.24
N THR A 44 -10.13 0.50 -28.28
CA THR A 44 -10.58 0.80 -29.65
C THR A 44 -11.46 -0.34 -30.13
N CYS A 45 -12.66 -0.02 -30.61
CA CYS A 45 -13.52 -1.01 -31.24
C CYS A 45 -13.29 -1.05 -32.75
N ASN A 46 -13.03 -2.25 -33.28
CA ASN A 46 -13.02 -2.53 -34.71
C ASN A 46 -13.78 -3.82 -34.99
N ASN A 47 -14.73 -3.79 -35.93
CA ASN A 47 -15.52 -4.94 -36.35
C ASN A 47 -16.15 -5.73 -35.17
N SER A 48 -16.82 -5.02 -34.26
CA SER A 48 -17.42 -5.57 -33.04
C SER A 48 -16.45 -6.24 -32.05
N LYS A 49 -15.14 -6.01 -32.18
CA LYS A 49 -14.13 -6.48 -31.23
C LYS A 49 -13.41 -5.29 -30.60
N TRP A 50 -13.34 -5.31 -29.28
CA TRP A 50 -12.50 -4.38 -28.53
C TRP A 50 -11.04 -4.82 -28.60
N SER A 51 -10.16 -3.83 -28.77
CA SER A 51 -8.72 -3.99 -28.74
C SER A 51 -8.13 -3.08 -27.65
N PRO A 52 -7.15 -3.56 -26.85
CA PRO A 52 -6.51 -4.89 -26.92
C PRO A 52 -7.45 -6.04 -26.52
N VAL A 53 -7.18 -7.26 -27.04
CA VAL A 53 -7.96 -8.47 -26.70
C VAL A 53 -7.77 -8.86 -25.24
N LYS A 54 -6.53 -8.78 -24.73
CA LYS A 54 -6.25 -8.80 -23.30
C LYS A 54 -6.59 -7.42 -22.76
N LEU A 55 -7.75 -7.31 -22.12
CA LEU A 55 -8.21 -6.06 -21.54
C LEU A 55 -7.31 -5.63 -20.39
N PRO A 56 -7.16 -4.31 -20.15
CA PRO A 56 -6.58 -3.82 -18.91
C PRO A 56 -7.48 -4.24 -17.74
N TYR A 57 -6.95 -4.17 -16.52
CA TYR A 57 -7.71 -4.47 -15.31
C TYR A 57 -7.32 -3.51 -14.20
N CYS A 58 -8.21 -3.38 -13.22
CA CYS A 58 -7.99 -2.57 -12.05
C CYS A 58 -7.44 -3.46 -10.94
N LYS A 59 -6.25 -3.13 -10.43
CA LYS A 59 -5.63 -3.80 -9.29
C LYS A 59 -5.78 -2.88 -8.08
N ILE A 60 -6.10 -3.43 -6.91
CA ILE A 60 -6.07 -2.66 -5.67
C ILE A 60 -4.68 -1.98 -5.51
N ILE A 61 -4.68 -0.71 -5.12
CA ILE A 61 -3.47 0.00 -4.73
C ILE A 61 -3.04 -0.60 -3.40
N ASP A 62 -1.77 -0.96 -3.33
CA ASP A 62 -1.17 -1.65 -2.20
C ASP A 62 0.11 -0.89 -1.87
N ASN A 63 0.02 -0.01 -0.85
CA ASN A 63 1.15 0.79 -0.43
C ASN A 63 1.97 0.02 0.61
N GLN A 64 3.18 0.51 0.87
CA GLN A 64 3.91 -0.02 2.02
C GLN A 64 3.17 0.35 3.31
N PRO A 65 3.14 -0.56 4.30
CA PRO A 65 2.44 -0.30 5.55
C PRO A 65 3.07 0.88 6.29
N HIS A 66 2.23 1.64 6.98
CA HIS A 66 2.62 2.80 7.75
C HIS A 66 3.00 2.42 9.17
N ALA A 67 4.18 2.90 9.54
CA ALA A 67 4.75 2.71 10.85
C ALA A 67 4.48 3.93 11.76
N ASP A 68 3.48 3.87 12.66
CA ASP A 68 3.35 4.74 13.86
C ASP A 68 3.50 4.05 15.26
N ALA A 69 4.47 4.52 16.06
CA ALA A 69 4.82 4.05 17.41
C ALA A 69 4.62 5.13 18.49
N GLY A 70 3.97 6.23 18.11
CA GLY A 70 3.74 7.42 18.92
C GLY A 70 4.88 8.44 18.87
N ASN A 71 4.80 9.42 19.78
CA ASN A 71 5.76 10.51 19.89
C ASN A 71 7.13 10.06 20.42
N ASP A 72 8.15 10.86 20.12
CA ASP A 72 9.49 10.70 20.70
C ASP A 72 9.46 10.65 22.24
N VAL A 73 10.22 9.72 22.81
CA VAL A 73 10.32 9.54 24.27
C VAL A 73 11.74 9.78 24.76
N VAL A 74 11.86 10.55 25.85
CA VAL A 74 13.13 10.78 26.55
C VAL A 74 13.24 9.87 27.77
N ILE A 75 14.27 9.03 27.77
CA ILE A 75 14.58 8.12 28.87
C ILE A 75 15.33 8.88 29.96
N HIS A 76 14.78 8.89 31.19
CA HIS A 76 15.42 9.47 32.37
C HIS A 76 15.89 8.36 33.30
N LEU A 77 17.20 8.29 33.53
CA LEU A 77 17.78 7.34 34.48
C LEU A 77 17.24 7.55 35.90
N PRO A 78 17.17 6.49 36.73
CA PRO A 78 17.66 5.13 36.49
C PRO A 78 16.72 4.27 35.64
N LYS A 79 15.54 4.79 35.26
CA LYS A 79 14.65 4.11 34.32
C LYS A 79 15.38 4.06 32.99
N ASN A 80 15.87 2.88 32.68
CA ASN A 80 16.62 2.60 31.48
C ASN A 80 15.73 1.99 30.40
N TYR A 81 14.41 1.98 30.59
CA TYR A 81 13.49 1.36 29.66
C TYR A 81 12.35 2.26 29.23
N VAL A 82 11.84 2.01 28.03
CA VAL A 82 10.61 2.63 27.50
C VAL A 82 9.70 1.54 26.93
N ILE A 83 8.41 1.81 26.90
CA ILE A 83 7.42 0.97 26.23
C ILE A 83 6.88 1.82 25.09
N LEU A 84 7.01 1.34 23.85
CA LEU A 84 6.37 1.95 22.69
C LEU A 84 5.23 1.06 22.22
N ASN A 85 4.13 1.69 21.85
CA ASN A 85 2.93 0.99 21.37
C ASN A 85 2.80 1.22 19.87
N GLY A 86 2.92 0.14 19.08
CA GLY A 86 2.79 0.17 17.63
C GLY A 86 1.34 0.14 17.13
N ASN A 87 0.32 0.20 17.99
CA ASN A 87 -1.09 0.13 17.59
C ASN A 87 -1.55 1.29 16.69
N GLY A 88 -0.74 2.35 16.51
CA GLY A 88 -0.99 3.39 15.50
C GLY A 88 -0.59 2.96 14.08
N SER A 89 0.13 1.86 13.93
CA SER A 89 0.50 1.29 12.62
C SER A 89 -0.74 0.88 11.85
N TYR A 90 -0.72 1.08 10.54
CA TYR A 90 -1.82 0.68 9.67
C TYR A 90 -1.31 0.35 8.27
N ASP A 91 -2.12 -0.41 7.54
CA ASP A 91 -1.99 -0.62 6.10
C ASP A 91 -3.19 0.04 5.39
N ASP A 92 -3.04 0.47 4.13
CA ASP A 92 -4.12 1.13 3.40
C ASP A 92 -5.20 0.18 2.89
N ASN A 93 -4.90 -1.12 2.80
CA ASN A 93 -5.82 -2.16 2.38
C ASN A 93 -6.34 -3.05 3.54
N ASP A 94 -5.96 -2.72 4.79
CA ASP A 94 -6.28 -3.46 6.03
C ASP A 94 -5.72 -4.90 6.07
N ASP A 95 -4.65 -5.17 5.32
CA ASP A 95 -3.88 -6.40 5.40
C ASP A 95 -3.29 -6.59 6.81
N THR A 96 -3.12 -7.85 7.21
CA THR A 96 -2.54 -8.17 8.51
C THR A 96 -1.08 -7.76 8.55
N ILE A 97 -0.79 -6.68 9.28
CA ILE A 97 0.57 -6.22 9.46
C ILE A 97 1.34 -7.02 10.52
N THR A 98 2.61 -7.29 10.23
CA THR A 98 3.56 -7.88 11.17
C THR A 98 4.59 -6.85 11.61
N TYR A 99 4.94 -6.86 12.88
CA TYR A 99 5.88 -5.91 13.48
C TYR A 99 7.30 -6.46 13.44
N HIS A 100 8.25 -5.68 12.90
CA HIS A 100 9.68 -6.01 12.94
C HIS A 100 10.50 -4.84 13.47
N TRP A 101 11.36 -5.12 14.45
CA TRP A 101 12.09 -4.12 15.20
C TRP A 101 13.58 -4.38 15.15
N TRP A 102 14.39 -3.33 14.98
CA TRP A 102 15.85 -3.45 14.92
C TRP A 102 16.55 -2.19 15.44
N ASN A 103 17.76 -2.37 15.95
CA ASN A 103 18.57 -1.24 16.39
C ASN A 103 19.22 -0.56 15.18
N LYS A 104 18.85 0.70 14.91
CA LYS A 104 19.44 1.49 13.81
C LYS A 104 20.88 1.89 14.07
N ASP A 105 21.29 1.92 15.33
CA ASP A 105 22.65 2.25 15.75
C ASP A 105 23.26 1.08 16.55
N PRO A 106 23.89 0.11 15.87
CA PRO A 106 24.52 -1.04 16.52
C PRO A 106 25.63 -0.65 17.51
N GLN A 107 26.17 0.57 17.40
CA GLN A 107 27.22 1.09 18.29
C GLN A 107 26.65 1.66 19.59
N ARG A 108 25.32 1.83 19.68
CA ARG A 108 24.58 2.27 20.86
C ARG A 108 23.50 1.23 21.18
N THR A 109 23.88 0.23 21.97
CA THR A 109 23.03 -0.93 22.30
C THR A 109 21.87 -0.55 23.23
N LEU A 110 20.66 -0.45 22.68
CA LEU A 110 19.42 -0.72 23.43
C LEU A 110 19.09 -2.21 23.27
N ASP A 111 18.79 -2.92 24.37
CA ASP A 111 18.26 -4.27 24.31
C ASP A 111 16.75 -4.21 23.99
N LEU A 112 16.32 -5.00 23.01
CA LEU A 112 14.95 -5.05 22.52
C LEU A 112 14.26 -6.27 23.12
N ARG A 113 13.23 -6.07 23.96
CA ARG A 113 12.36 -7.15 24.43
C ARG A 113 10.97 -7.00 23.80
N VAL A 114 10.68 -7.84 22.81
CA VAL A 114 9.36 -7.88 22.17
C VAL A 114 8.39 -8.68 23.06
N CYS A 115 7.21 -8.12 23.36
CA CYS A 115 6.13 -8.83 24.06
C CYS A 115 4.79 -8.55 23.35
N TYR A 116 4.37 -9.41 22.41
CA TYR A 116 3.18 -9.17 21.55
C TYR A 116 3.33 -7.90 20.68
N ASN A 117 2.22 -7.27 20.25
CA ASN A 117 2.16 -5.97 19.58
C ASN A 117 2.74 -4.80 20.43
N VAL A 118 3.40 -5.11 21.55
CA VAL A 118 3.96 -4.19 22.52
C VAL A 118 5.44 -4.52 22.70
N MET A 119 6.31 -3.51 22.67
CA MET A 119 7.72 -3.72 22.95
C MET A 119 8.15 -3.05 24.25
N LEU A 120 8.93 -3.79 25.02
CA LEU A 120 9.67 -3.33 26.18
C LEU A 120 11.12 -3.10 25.74
N PHE A 121 11.64 -1.89 25.90
CA PHE A 121 13.03 -1.58 25.57
C PHE A 121 13.86 -1.56 26.84
N GLU A 122 14.86 -2.42 27.07
CA GLU A 122 15.76 -2.30 28.23
C GLU A 122 17.14 -1.75 27.78
N SER A 123 17.51 -0.52 28.14
CA SER A 123 18.85 0.02 27.90
C SER A 123 19.80 -0.46 28.99
N MET A 124 20.86 -1.19 28.65
CA MET A 124 22.01 -1.29 29.55
C MET A 124 23.01 -0.19 29.13
N ILE A 125 23.12 0.89 29.94
CA ILE A 125 24.17 1.94 29.91
C ILE A 125 23.85 3.15 28.97
N PRO A 126 24.14 4.42 29.37
CA PRO A 126 23.60 5.60 28.70
C PRO A 126 24.37 5.90 27.41
N SER A 127 23.79 5.52 26.28
CA SER A 127 24.15 6.12 25.01
C SER A 127 22.91 6.29 24.15
N LYS A 128 22.77 7.48 23.56
CA LYS A 128 21.61 7.90 22.76
C LYS A 128 21.46 7.04 21.50
N GLY A 129 20.83 5.88 21.56
CA GLY A 129 20.53 5.08 20.36
C GLY A 129 19.28 5.60 19.64
N ALA A 130 19.28 5.60 18.31
CA ALA A 130 18.06 5.77 17.52
C ALA A 130 17.50 4.38 17.21
N VAL A 131 16.24 4.14 17.57
CA VAL A 131 15.54 2.92 17.16
C VAL A 131 14.74 3.26 15.91
N GLN A 132 14.81 2.39 14.91
CA GLN A 132 13.94 2.45 13.76
C GLN A 132 13.16 1.15 13.70
N TRP A 133 11.96 1.22 13.15
CA TRP A 133 11.09 0.09 13.03
C TRP A 133 10.41 0.14 11.67
N SER A 134 9.95 -1.02 11.24
CA SER A 134 9.32 -1.22 9.95
C SER A 134 8.16 -2.18 10.14
N VAL A 135 7.05 -1.86 9.50
CA VAL A 135 5.96 -2.78 9.34
C VAL A 135 6.22 -3.63 8.10
N LEU A 136 5.93 -4.93 8.19
CA LEU A 136 6.01 -5.87 7.08
C LEU A 136 4.60 -6.40 6.78
N LEU A 137 4.31 -6.58 5.49
CA LEU A 137 3.19 -7.39 5.01
C LEU A 137 3.45 -8.88 5.28
#